data_AF-A0A954R9Y9-F1
#
_entry.id   AF-A0A954R9Y9-F1
#
_cell.length_a   1.000
_cell.length_b   1.000
_cell.length_c   1.000
_cell.angle_alpha   90.00
_cell.angle_beta   90.00
_cell.angle_gamma   90.00
#
_symmetry.space_group_name_H-M   'P 1'
#
loop_
_entity.id
_entity.type
_entity.pdbx_description
1 polymer ?
#
loop_
_entity_poly.entity_id
_entity_poly.type
_entity_poly.pdbx_seq_one_letter_code
_entity_poly.pdbx_strand_id
1 'polypeptide(L)'
;MEGDRYDTTVAVEVVASRFFYHLPYYRQQDIFASSGWTPSRSTLLNLVTATEFVLQPLVNHYHTMLGDIDVVACDETPVTLIVPPVLPNLDPLNPRSERILEVLSEAQAKGRPSVKARMWGYRAVDLPFNLFDFTVSRHRDGPDEVLSNFNGFLMGDCWTGFQKIELRSNARIQRAACWAHARRKFDECRANHSQHCTAVLAMIRELFDLETRAKRWTTEQRLELRRTESTRILQSLREYLDGPATERLLPKSDLAEAVNYVKNNWEALSLFTVDGRAVR
;
A
#
# COMPACT_ATOMS: atom_id res chain seq x y z
N MET A 1 -1.73 31.09 -14.56
CA MET A 1 -2.56 31.25 -15.77
C MET A 1 -2.92 32.73 -15.87
N GLU A 2 -3.29 33.24 -17.04
CA GLU A 2 -3.61 34.66 -17.22
C GLU A 2 -4.80 35.03 -16.30
N GLY A 3 -4.56 35.85 -15.26
CA GLY A 3 -5.54 36.20 -14.22
C GLY A 3 -5.23 35.70 -12.79
N ASP A 4 -4.21 34.86 -12.58
CA ASP A 4 -3.83 34.40 -11.25
C ASP A 4 -2.93 35.41 -10.52
N ARG A 5 -3.14 35.54 -9.20
CA ARG A 5 -2.34 36.42 -8.32
C ARG A 5 -0.87 36.01 -8.20
N TYR A 6 -0.54 34.75 -8.52
CA TYR A 6 0.79 34.16 -8.38
C TYR A 6 1.13 33.27 -9.58
N ASP A 7 2.40 33.22 -9.94
CA ASP A 7 2.88 32.33 -11.00
C ASP A 7 2.87 30.86 -10.58
N THR A 8 2.76 29.96 -11.56
CA THR A 8 2.79 28.50 -11.34
C THR A 8 4.05 28.02 -10.63
N THR A 9 5.21 28.66 -10.86
CA THR A 9 6.47 28.33 -10.20
C THR A 9 6.40 28.52 -8.68
N VAL A 10 5.65 29.51 -8.21
CA VAL A 10 5.45 29.75 -6.76
C VAL A 10 4.63 28.61 -6.15
N ALA A 11 3.57 28.16 -6.82
CA ALA A 11 2.77 27.04 -6.36
C ALA A 11 3.59 25.73 -6.33
N VAL A 12 4.42 25.49 -7.35
CA VAL A 12 5.34 24.35 -7.41
C VAL A 12 6.32 24.37 -6.23
N GLU A 13 6.94 25.52 -5.95
CA GLU A 13 7.87 25.66 -4.83
C GLU A 13 7.18 25.37 -3.49
N VAL A 14 5.99 25.94 -3.25
CA VAL A 14 5.22 25.71 -2.01
C VAL A 14 4.90 24.21 -1.82
N VAL A 15 4.46 23.53 -2.88
CA VAL A 15 4.12 22.10 -2.87
C VAL A 15 5.37 21.24 -2.68
N ALA A 16 6.45 21.49 -3.43
CA ALA A 16 7.70 20.75 -3.31
C ALA A 16 8.32 20.92 -1.92
N SER A 17 8.41 22.15 -1.42
CA SER A 17 8.83 22.44 -0.05
C SER A 17 7.97 21.70 0.97
N ARG A 18 6.64 21.65 0.79
CA ARG A 18 5.74 21.01 1.75
C ARG A 18 5.87 19.49 1.77
N PHE A 19 5.81 18.86 0.61
CA PHE A 19 5.60 17.42 0.49
C PHE A 19 6.88 16.64 0.19
N PHE A 20 7.81 17.24 -0.57
CA PHE A 20 9.08 16.59 -0.90
C PHE A 20 10.16 16.90 0.15
N TYR A 21 10.28 18.15 0.58
CA TYR A 21 11.28 18.57 1.58
C TYR A 21 10.75 18.60 3.02
N HIS A 22 9.49 18.22 3.23
CA HIS A 22 8.84 18.17 4.54
C HIS A 22 8.91 19.49 5.34
N LEU A 23 8.95 20.64 4.65
CA LEU A 23 8.98 21.95 5.28
C LEU A 23 7.57 22.38 5.71
N PRO A 24 7.35 22.67 7.01
CA PRO A 24 6.07 23.19 7.47
C PRO A 24 5.86 24.62 6.99
N TYR A 25 4.59 25.02 6.80
CA TYR A 25 4.25 26.32 6.22
C TYR A 25 4.91 27.51 6.92
N TYR A 26 5.02 27.50 8.25
CA TYR A 26 5.67 28.60 8.97
C TYR A 26 7.14 28.79 8.57
N ARG A 27 7.89 27.70 8.31
CA ARG A 27 9.27 27.80 7.80
C ARG A 27 9.30 28.31 6.36
N GLN A 28 8.32 27.92 5.54
CA GLN A 28 8.21 28.46 4.19
C GLN A 28 7.94 29.98 4.22
N GLN A 29 7.11 30.45 5.14
CA GLN A 29 6.88 31.88 5.34
C GLN A 29 8.17 32.63 5.66
N ASP A 30 9.02 32.08 6.55
CA ASP A 30 10.32 32.67 6.89
C ASP A 30 11.27 32.69 5.66
N ILE A 31 11.30 31.61 4.87
CA ILE A 31 12.10 31.53 3.64
C ILE A 31 11.64 32.58 2.63
N PHE A 32 10.34 32.68 2.35
CA PHE A 32 9.84 33.70 1.43
C PHE A 32 10.05 35.13 1.95
N ALA A 33 9.94 35.34 3.26
CA ALA A 33 10.18 36.64 3.88
C ALA A 33 11.60 37.15 3.64
N SER A 34 12.59 36.24 3.58
CA SER A 34 13.97 36.58 3.22
C SER A 34 14.11 37.17 1.81
N SER A 35 13.15 36.86 0.92
CA SER A 35 13.05 37.41 -0.43
C SER A 35 12.12 38.62 -0.53
N GLY A 36 11.66 39.17 0.60
CA GLY A 36 10.77 40.33 0.65
C GLY A 36 9.28 40.01 0.47
N TRP A 37 8.89 38.73 0.36
CA TRP A 37 7.49 38.32 0.27
C TRP A 37 7.04 37.60 1.54
N THR A 38 6.05 38.14 2.24
CA THR A 38 5.56 37.60 3.52
C THR A 38 4.15 36.98 3.36
N PRO A 39 4.01 35.79 2.75
CA PRO A 39 2.69 35.17 2.58
C PRO A 39 2.09 34.78 3.93
N SER A 40 0.76 34.92 4.04
CA SER A 40 0.03 34.30 5.13
C SER A 40 -0.02 32.78 4.95
N ARG A 41 -0.22 32.03 6.05
CA ARG A 41 -0.48 30.58 5.98
C ARG A 41 -1.69 30.26 5.08
N SER A 42 -2.74 31.08 5.12
CA SER A 42 -3.91 30.92 4.25
C SER A 42 -3.57 31.08 2.77
N THR A 43 -2.64 31.97 2.43
CA THR A 43 -2.15 32.13 1.05
C THR A 43 -1.44 30.85 0.58
N LEU A 44 -0.54 30.30 1.40
CA LEU A 44 0.16 29.05 1.08
C LEU A 44 -0.81 27.86 0.94
N LEU A 45 -1.81 27.77 1.83
CA LEU A 45 -2.85 26.74 1.73
C LEU A 45 -3.67 26.89 0.44
N ASN A 46 -4.10 28.10 0.09
CA ASN A 46 -4.85 28.33 -1.14
C ASN A 46 -4.04 27.98 -2.40
N LEU A 47 -2.72 28.23 -2.39
CA LEU A 47 -1.83 27.80 -3.47
C LEU A 47 -1.79 26.28 -3.60
N VAL A 48 -1.68 25.56 -2.48
CA VAL A 48 -1.75 24.09 -2.49
C VAL A 48 -3.10 23.59 -2.98
N THR A 49 -4.21 24.16 -2.51
CA THR A 49 -5.56 23.81 -2.98
C THR A 49 -5.73 24.08 -4.48
N ALA A 50 -5.18 25.17 -5.00
CA ALA A 50 -5.23 25.45 -6.44
C ALA A 50 -4.51 24.38 -7.29
N THR A 51 -3.49 23.70 -6.74
CA THR A 51 -2.82 22.61 -7.45
C THR A 51 -3.70 21.36 -7.62
N GLU A 52 -4.71 21.17 -6.77
CA GLU A 52 -5.66 20.06 -6.87
C GLU A 52 -6.36 20.04 -8.23
N PHE A 53 -6.79 21.21 -8.72
CA PHE A 53 -7.43 21.34 -10.04
C PHE A 53 -6.56 20.77 -11.17
N VAL A 54 -5.24 20.99 -11.09
CA VAL A 54 -4.29 20.52 -12.11
C VAL A 54 -3.93 19.05 -11.93
N LEU A 55 -3.92 18.56 -10.68
CA LEU A 55 -3.56 17.17 -10.37
C LEU A 55 -4.73 16.20 -10.59
N GLN A 56 -5.98 16.64 -10.44
CA GLN A 56 -7.13 15.74 -10.52
C GLN A 56 -7.25 14.99 -11.86
N PRO A 57 -7.07 15.64 -13.04
CA PRO A 57 -7.06 14.91 -14.32
C PRO A 57 -5.97 13.85 -14.40
N LEU A 58 -4.79 14.10 -13.82
CA LEU A 58 -3.69 13.14 -13.76
C LEU A 58 -4.03 11.94 -12.86
N VAL A 59 -4.62 12.19 -11.69
CA VAL A 59 -5.08 11.12 -10.78
C VAL A 59 -6.14 10.26 -11.47
N ASN A 60 -7.11 10.87 -12.15
CA ASN A 60 -8.13 10.15 -12.91
C ASN A 60 -7.49 9.31 -14.03
N HIS A 61 -6.48 9.85 -14.73
CA HIS A 61 -5.76 9.11 -15.75
C HIS A 61 -5.03 7.88 -15.17
N TYR A 62 -4.31 8.02 -14.05
CA TYR A 62 -3.66 6.89 -13.39
C TYR A 62 -4.66 5.84 -12.91
N HIS A 63 -5.85 6.26 -12.48
CA HIS A 63 -6.92 5.34 -12.14
C HIS A 63 -7.41 4.54 -13.36
N THR A 64 -7.48 5.16 -14.55
CA THR A 64 -7.81 4.42 -15.79
C THR A 64 -6.69 3.47 -16.21
N MET A 65 -5.42 3.87 -16.04
CA MET A 65 -4.26 3.03 -16.37
C MET A 65 -4.15 1.77 -15.52
N LEU A 66 -4.85 1.68 -14.37
CA LEU A 66 -4.97 0.42 -13.65
C LEU A 66 -5.59 -0.68 -14.51
N GLY A 67 -6.43 -0.36 -15.50
CA GLY A 67 -6.98 -1.35 -16.43
C GLY A 67 -5.94 -1.99 -17.35
N ASP A 68 -4.76 -1.37 -17.51
CA ASP A 68 -3.74 -1.75 -18.49
C ASP A 68 -2.54 -2.50 -17.88
N ILE A 69 -2.55 -2.76 -16.57
CA ILE A 69 -1.46 -3.44 -15.86
C ILE A 69 -1.88 -4.84 -15.40
N ASP A 70 -0.93 -5.78 -15.40
CA ASP A 70 -1.17 -7.14 -14.91
C ASP A 70 -1.08 -7.24 -13.39
N VAL A 71 -0.28 -6.38 -12.74
CA VAL A 71 -0.04 -6.46 -11.30
C VAL A 71 -0.03 -5.09 -10.63
N VAL A 72 -0.80 -5.00 -9.55
CA VAL A 72 -0.80 -3.86 -8.63
C VAL A 72 -0.40 -4.33 -7.24
N ALA A 73 0.61 -3.68 -6.66
CA ALA A 73 0.96 -3.85 -5.26
C ALA A 73 0.19 -2.84 -4.42
N CYS A 74 -0.43 -3.28 -3.33
CA CYS A 74 -1.19 -2.45 -2.41
C CYS A 74 -0.64 -2.56 -1.00
N ASP A 75 -0.46 -1.41 -0.36
CA ASP A 75 -0.11 -1.29 1.05
C ASP A 75 -0.83 -0.08 1.64
N GLU A 76 -1.03 -0.06 2.95
CA GLU A 76 -1.78 0.97 3.63
C GLU A 76 -1.06 1.48 4.88
N THR A 77 -1.11 2.79 5.07
CA THR A 77 -0.55 3.45 6.25
C THR A 77 -1.67 4.03 7.09
N PRO A 78 -1.75 3.73 8.41
CA PRO A 78 -2.69 4.41 9.29
C PRO A 78 -2.31 5.88 9.44
N VAL A 79 -3.31 6.75 9.34
CA VAL A 79 -3.15 8.19 9.57
C VAL A 79 -4.21 8.67 10.56
N THR A 80 -3.83 9.62 11.41
CA THR A 80 -4.76 10.22 12.38
C THR A 80 -5.50 11.36 11.71
N LEU A 81 -6.81 11.19 11.52
CA LEU A 81 -7.69 12.24 11.00
C LEU A 81 -8.37 12.94 12.17
N ILE A 82 -8.23 14.26 12.26
CA ILE A 82 -8.93 15.08 13.24
C ILE A 82 -10.42 15.13 12.86
N VAL A 83 -11.29 14.90 13.84
CA VAL A 83 -12.74 15.01 13.64
C VAL A 83 -13.09 16.50 13.57
N PRO A 84 -13.68 16.97 12.45
CA PRO A 84 -14.01 18.38 12.34
C PRO A 84 -15.19 18.72 13.28
N PRO A 85 -15.27 19.97 13.78
CA PRO A 85 -16.39 20.40 14.62
C PRO A 85 -17.70 20.46 13.83
N VAL A 86 -17.62 20.73 12.53
CA VAL A 86 -18.74 20.76 11.59
C VAL A 86 -18.52 19.65 10.58
N LEU A 87 -19.51 18.79 10.39
CA LEU A 87 -19.44 17.74 9.38
C LEU A 87 -19.37 18.37 7.98
N PRO A 88 -18.52 17.82 7.08
CA PRO A 88 -18.40 18.36 5.73
C PRO A 88 -19.71 18.16 4.96
N ASN A 89 -20.08 19.13 4.12
CA ASN A 89 -21.15 18.98 3.16
C ASN A 89 -20.62 18.18 1.97
N LEU A 90 -20.99 16.90 1.89
CA LEU A 90 -20.53 15.97 0.87
C LEU A 90 -21.69 15.49 0.01
N ASP A 91 -21.40 15.08 -1.22
CA ASP A 91 -22.39 14.55 -2.14
C ASP A 91 -23.04 13.28 -1.57
N PRO A 92 -24.35 13.27 -1.26
CA PRO A 92 -25.02 12.12 -0.66
C PRO A 92 -25.18 10.94 -1.63
N LEU A 93 -25.00 11.14 -2.95
CA LEU A 93 -25.10 10.07 -3.94
C LEU A 93 -23.80 9.26 -4.07
N ASN A 94 -22.69 9.76 -3.51
CA ASN A 94 -21.42 9.07 -3.52
C ASN A 94 -21.32 8.14 -2.28
N PRO A 95 -21.21 6.80 -2.45
CA PRO A 95 -21.08 5.86 -1.33
C PRO A 95 -19.92 6.17 -0.38
N ARG A 96 -18.85 6.78 -0.90
CA ARG A 96 -17.69 7.21 -0.11
C ARG A 96 -18.05 8.36 0.83
N SER A 97 -18.88 9.30 0.38
CA SER A 97 -19.39 10.38 1.21
C SER A 97 -20.23 9.86 2.37
N GLU A 98 -21.10 8.87 2.11
CA GLU A 98 -21.91 8.21 3.14
C GLU A 98 -21.01 7.62 4.22
N ARG A 99 -19.96 6.87 3.83
CA ARG A 99 -18.97 6.32 4.78
C ARG A 99 -18.26 7.40 5.59
N ILE A 100 -17.87 8.51 4.97
CA ILE A 100 -17.23 9.62 5.66
C ILE A 100 -18.16 10.20 6.72
N LEU A 101 -19.42 10.46 6.36
CA LEU A 101 -20.42 11.01 7.27
C LEU A 101 -20.72 10.03 8.41
N GLU A 102 -20.86 8.74 8.13
CA GLU A 102 -21.08 7.69 9.15
C GLU A 102 -19.95 7.69 10.20
N VAL A 103 -18.70 7.56 9.74
CA VAL A 103 -17.53 7.46 10.64
C VAL A 103 -17.33 8.74 11.44
N LEU A 104 -17.47 9.91 10.82
CA LEU A 104 -17.30 11.18 11.52
C LEU A 104 -18.45 11.47 12.49
N SER A 105 -19.69 11.15 12.13
CA SER A 105 -20.86 11.31 13.01
C SER A 105 -20.76 10.40 14.24
N GLU A 106 -20.36 9.13 14.05
CA GLU A 106 -20.11 8.21 15.16
C GLU A 106 -19.00 8.72 16.08
N ALA A 107 -17.93 9.26 15.50
CA ALA A 107 -16.82 9.82 16.27
C ALA A 107 -17.26 11.04 17.08
N GLN A 108 -18.03 11.96 16.51
CA GLN A 108 -18.62 13.10 17.22
C GLN A 108 -19.55 12.64 18.35
N ALA A 109 -20.45 11.70 18.08
CA ALA A 109 -21.38 11.16 19.08
C ALA A 109 -20.66 10.50 20.26
N LYS A 110 -19.48 9.92 20.02
CA LYS A 110 -18.62 9.31 21.05
C LYS A 110 -17.61 10.29 21.66
N GLY A 111 -17.66 11.57 21.31
CA GLY A 111 -16.73 12.59 21.81
C GLY A 111 -15.26 12.32 21.44
N ARG A 112 -15.01 11.62 20.33
CA ARG A 112 -13.66 11.28 19.88
C ARG A 112 -13.06 12.46 19.11
N PRO A 113 -11.87 12.98 19.49
CA PRO A 113 -11.24 14.10 18.79
C PRO A 113 -10.60 13.69 17.45
N SER A 114 -10.41 12.40 17.21
CA SER A 114 -9.78 11.87 16.00
C SER A 114 -10.23 10.45 15.67
N VAL A 115 -10.14 10.08 14.40
CA VAL A 115 -10.34 8.71 13.89
C VAL A 115 -9.08 8.18 13.20
N LYS A 116 -8.95 6.85 13.12
CA LYS A 116 -7.79 6.17 12.51
C LYS A 116 -8.06 5.86 11.03
N ALA A 117 -7.87 6.86 10.19
CA ALA A 117 -7.98 6.79 8.74
C ALA A 117 -6.84 5.99 8.08
N ARG A 118 -6.92 5.80 6.76
CA ARG A 118 -5.95 5.05 5.96
C ARG A 118 -5.54 5.85 4.73
N MET A 119 -4.25 5.86 4.47
CA MET A 119 -3.68 6.22 3.18
C MET A 119 -3.25 4.93 2.49
N TRP A 120 -3.91 4.58 1.41
CA TRP A 120 -3.59 3.44 0.56
C TRP A 120 -2.61 3.87 -0.53
N GLY A 121 -1.64 3.02 -0.83
CA GLY A 121 -0.75 3.16 -1.98
C GLY A 121 -0.93 1.98 -2.91
N TYR A 122 -1.25 2.25 -4.16
CA TYR A 122 -1.34 1.29 -5.25
C TYR A 122 -0.18 1.54 -6.20
N ARG A 123 0.77 0.62 -6.22
CA ARG A 123 1.96 0.69 -7.05
C ARG A 123 1.78 -0.23 -8.25
N ALA A 124 1.83 0.34 -9.45
CA ALA A 124 1.98 -0.46 -10.66
C ALA A 124 3.37 -1.10 -10.65
N VAL A 125 3.43 -2.40 -10.93
CA VAL A 125 4.71 -3.14 -10.95
C VAL A 125 5.42 -2.94 -12.28
N ASP A 126 4.65 -2.99 -13.38
CA ASP A 126 5.18 -2.94 -14.74
C ASP A 126 5.29 -1.50 -15.29
N LEU A 127 4.58 -0.55 -14.68
CA LEU A 127 4.58 0.86 -15.07
C LEU A 127 5.05 1.75 -13.91
N PRO A 128 5.76 2.87 -14.19
CA PRO A 128 6.38 3.69 -13.15
C PRO A 128 5.41 4.71 -12.52
N PHE A 129 4.22 4.27 -12.08
CA PHE A 129 3.28 5.15 -11.38
C PHE A 129 2.79 4.55 -10.06
N ASN A 130 2.38 5.45 -9.17
CA ASN A 130 1.71 5.13 -7.92
C ASN A 130 0.41 5.94 -7.84
N LEU A 131 -0.65 5.29 -7.40
CA LEU A 131 -1.92 5.92 -7.06
C LEU A 131 -2.07 5.91 -5.54
N PHE A 132 -2.47 7.03 -4.97
CA PHE A 132 -2.77 7.12 -3.53
C PHE A 132 -4.25 7.37 -3.33
N ASP A 133 -4.81 6.73 -2.31
CA ASP A 133 -6.22 6.86 -1.97
C ASP A 133 -6.40 7.03 -0.46
N PHE A 134 -7.30 7.92 -0.04
CA PHE A 134 -7.50 8.22 1.38
C PHE A 134 -8.90 7.81 1.85
N THR A 135 -8.99 6.93 2.85
CA THR A 135 -10.27 6.55 3.46
C THR A 135 -10.31 6.85 4.95
N VAL A 136 -11.48 7.23 5.47
CA VAL A 136 -11.68 7.48 6.91
C VAL A 136 -11.67 6.20 7.77
N SER A 137 -11.62 5.03 7.13
CA SER A 137 -11.69 3.71 7.74
C SER A 137 -10.76 2.73 7.03
N ARG A 138 -10.58 1.53 7.59
CA ARG A 138 -9.90 0.41 6.90
C ARG A 138 -10.92 -0.55 6.27
N HIS A 139 -12.07 -0.04 5.84
CA HIS A 139 -13.07 -0.86 5.16
C HIS A 139 -12.62 -1.17 3.73
N ARG A 140 -13.19 -2.24 3.18
CA ARG A 140 -12.86 -2.77 1.85
C ARG A 140 -13.46 -1.95 0.70
N ASP A 141 -14.44 -1.12 0.99
CA ASP A 141 -15.13 -0.24 0.03
C ASP A 141 -14.15 0.68 -0.71
N GLY A 142 -13.16 1.24 -0.01
CA GLY A 142 -12.09 2.04 -0.65
C GLY A 142 -11.31 1.26 -1.72
N PRO A 143 -10.62 0.16 -1.34
CA PRO A 143 -9.93 -0.68 -2.33
C PRO A 143 -10.82 -1.24 -3.44
N ASP A 144 -12.08 -1.57 -3.16
CA ASP A 144 -13.01 -2.06 -4.18
C ASP A 144 -13.35 -0.98 -5.22
N GLU A 145 -13.53 0.27 -4.79
CA GLU A 145 -13.77 1.43 -5.66
C GLU A 145 -12.57 1.64 -6.58
N VAL A 146 -11.36 1.69 -6.00
CA VAL A 146 -10.12 1.93 -6.75
C VAL A 146 -9.83 0.81 -7.75
N LEU A 147 -10.06 -0.44 -7.35
CA LEU A 147 -9.77 -1.63 -8.17
C LEU A 147 -10.94 -2.06 -9.07
N SER A 148 -11.98 -1.23 -9.19
CA SER A 148 -13.20 -1.54 -9.95
C SER A 148 -12.91 -1.98 -11.40
N ASN A 149 -11.96 -1.32 -12.07
CA ASN A 149 -11.57 -1.61 -13.46
C ASN A 149 -10.29 -2.47 -13.59
N PHE A 150 -9.63 -2.84 -12.48
CA PHE A 150 -8.37 -3.59 -12.50
C PHE A 150 -8.61 -5.09 -12.71
N ASN A 151 -7.91 -5.71 -13.66
CA ASN A 151 -7.95 -7.16 -13.91
C ASN A 151 -6.52 -7.71 -13.86
N GLY A 152 -6.25 -8.65 -12.95
CA GLY A 152 -4.91 -9.19 -12.77
C GLY A 152 -4.62 -9.58 -11.32
N PHE A 153 -3.37 -9.38 -10.90
CA PHE A 153 -2.88 -9.76 -9.58
C PHE A 153 -2.86 -8.58 -8.63
N LEU A 154 -3.58 -8.68 -7.51
CA LEU A 154 -3.40 -7.78 -6.37
C LEU A 154 -2.36 -8.40 -5.43
N MET A 155 -1.16 -7.83 -5.42
CA MET A 155 -0.17 -8.12 -4.39
C MET A 155 -0.42 -7.23 -3.18
N GLY A 156 -0.40 -7.80 -1.98
CA GLY A 156 -0.43 -6.98 -0.78
C GLY A 156 0.06 -7.72 0.46
N ASP A 157 -0.11 -7.08 1.60
CA ASP A 157 -0.10 -7.80 2.86
C ASP A 157 -1.21 -8.87 2.88
N CYS A 158 -1.11 -9.82 3.80
CA CYS A 158 -2.14 -10.85 3.95
C CYS A 158 -3.37 -10.35 4.72
N TRP A 159 -3.77 -9.08 4.56
CA TRP A 159 -4.95 -8.54 5.20
C TRP A 159 -6.20 -9.35 4.81
N THR A 160 -7.05 -9.59 5.81
CA THR A 160 -8.28 -10.36 5.66
C THR A 160 -9.25 -9.73 4.66
N GLY A 161 -9.22 -8.41 4.47
CA GLY A 161 -10.03 -7.72 3.47
C GLY A 161 -9.74 -8.18 2.03
N PHE A 162 -8.51 -8.60 1.74
CA PHE A 162 -8.12 -9.13 0.43
C PHE A 162 -8.37 -10.63 0.26
N GLN A 163 -8.59 -11.40 1.34
CA GLN A 163 -8.79 -12.86 1.24
C GLN A 163 -9.96 -13.27 0.34
N LYS A 164 -10.98 -12.42 0.21
CA LYS A 164 -12.16 -12.68 -0.63
C LYS A 164 -12.22 -11.77 -1.87
N ILE A 165 -11.13 -11.13 -2.26
CA ILE A 165 -11.16 -10.21 -3.41
C ILE A 165 -11.46 -10.94 -4.72
N GLU A 166 -10.98 -12.18 -4.86
CA GLU A 166 -11.26 -13.02 -6.02
C GLU A 166 -12.76 -13.28 -6.20
N LEU A 167 -13.45 -13.74 -5.15
CA LEU A 167 -14.90 -13.95 -5.17
C LEU A 167 -15.66 -12.64 -5.46
N ARG A 168 -15.25 -11.53 -4.85
CA ARG A 168 -15.98 -10.25 -4.94
C ARG A 168 -15.75 -9.52 -6.26
N SER A 169 -14.62 -9.77 -6.90
CA SER A 169 -14.29 -9.23 -8.23
C SER A 169 -14.79 -10.12 -9.37
N ASN A 170 -15.54 -11.20 -9.08
CA ASN A 170 -15.94 -12.22 -10.05
C ASN A 170 -14.73 -12.84 -10.77
N ALA A 171 -13.72 -13.25 -10.00
CA ALA A 171 -12.46 -13.84 -10.46
C ALA A 171 -11.57 -12.95 -11.34
N ARG A 172 -11.89 -11.65 -11.50
CA ARG A 172 -11.04 -10.70 -12.23
C ARG A 172 -9.74 -10.38 -11.49
N ILE A 173 -9.74 -10.45 -10.16
CA ILE A 173 -8.57 -10.12 -9.34
C ILE A 173 -8.14 -11.34 -8.55
N GLN A 174 -6.95 -11.87 -8.85
CA GLN A 174 -6.33 -12.91 -8.06
C GLN A 174 -5.40 -12.30 -7.00
N ARG A 175 -5.40 -12.85 -5.79
CA ARG A 175 -4.57 -12.34 -4.71
C ARG A 175 -3.19 -13.00 -4.71
N ALA A 176 -2.14 -12.19 -4.78
CA ALA A 176 -0.77 -12.59 -4.45
C ALA A 176 -0.41 -12.07 -3.04
N ALA A 177 0.31 -12.88 -2.26
CA ALA A 177 0.80 -12.47 -0.94
C ALA A 177 2.27 -12.04 -1.01
N CYS A 178 2.61 -11.00 -0.26
CA CYS A 178 3.96 -10.41 -0.28
C CYS A 178 4.95 -11.12 0.67
N TRP A 179 6.05 -11.63 0.13
CA TRP A 179 7.14 -12.24 0.88
C TRP A 179 7.91 -11.24 1.74
N ALA A 180 7.91 -9.95 1.41
CA ALA A 180 8.54 -8.94 2.28
C ALA A 180 7.80 -8.83 3.63
N HIS A 181 6.48 -8.97 3.63
CA HIS A 181 5.67 -9.01 4.85
C HIS A 181 5.87 -10.32 5.63
N ALA A 182 5.94 -11.46 4.94
CA ALA A 182 6.30 -12.73 5.57
C ALA A 182 7.68 -12.65 6.23
N ARG A 183 8.68 -12.14 5.52
CA ARG A 183 10.06 -11.91 6.01
C ARG A 183 10.09 -11.04 7.27
N ARG A 184 9.33 -9.93 7.28
CA ARG A 184 9.28 -8.99 8.42
C ARG A 184 8.88 -9.71 9.71
N LYS A 185 7.92 -10.63 9.66
CA LYS A 185 7.48 -11.40 10.84
C LYS A 185 8.59 -12.25 11.44
N PHE A 186 9.43 -12.87 10.61
CA PHE A 186 10.59 -13.64 11.10
C PHE A 186 11.72 -12.74 11.59
N ASP A 187 11.92 -11.56 11.00
CA ASP A 187 12.86 -10.57 11.50
C ASP A 187 12.45 -10.06 12.90
N GLU A 188 11.15 -9.81 13.12
CA GLU A 188 10.60 -9.31 14.39
C GLU A 188 10.77 -10.30 15.55
N CYS A 189 10.61 -11.61 15.32
CA CYS A 189 10.79 -12.63 16.36
C CYS A 189 12.24 -13.19 16.46
N ARG A 190 13.18 -12.70 15.64
CA ARG A 190 14.56 -13.21 15.55
C ARG A 190 15.32 -13.14 16.88
N ALA A 191 15.03 -12.13 17.71
CA ALA A 191 15.67 -11.98 19.02
C ALA A 191 15.36 -13.15 19.97
N ASN A 192 14.14 -13.69 19.89
CA ASN A 192 13.65 -14.77 20.75
C ASN A 192 13.87 -16.16 20.12
N HIS A 193 13.95 -16.23 18.80
CA HIS A 193 13.96 -17.48 18.04
C HIS A 193 15.04 -17.53 16.95
N SER A 194 16.26 -17.13 17.31
CA SER A 194 17.36 -16.90 16.37
C SER A 194 17.64 -18.08 15.41
N GLN A 195 17.66 -19.31 15.91
CA GLN A 195 17.92 -20.50 15.09
C GLN A 195 16.85 -20.69 14.00
N HIS A 196 15.57 -20.59 14.36
CA HIS A 196 14.46 -20.76 13.42
C HIS A 196 14.38 -19.62 12.42
N CYS A 197 14.47 -18.38 12.92
CA CYS A 197 14.40 -17.21 12.06
C CYS A 197 15.57 -17.17 11.08
N THR A 198 16.79 -17.55 11.49
CA THR A 198 17.95 -17.58 10.59
C THR A 198 17.74 -18.55 9.43
N ALA A 199 17.25 -19.77 9.70
CA ALA A 199 16.98 -20.75 8.67
C ALA A 199 15.91 -20.27 7.68
N VAL A 200 14.79 -19.75 8.18
CA VAL A 200 13.69 -19.25 7.33
C VAL A 200 14.11 -18.01 6.53
N LEU A 201 14.79 -17.05 7.16
CA LEU A 201 15.26 -15.84 6.49
C LEU A 201 16.30 -16.14 5.42
N ALA A 202 17.13 -17.18 5.58
CA ALA A 202 18.06 -17.63 4.55
C ALA A 202 17.32 -18.16 3.31
N MET A 203 16.34 -19.05 3.49
CA MET A 203 15.53 -19.55 2.37
C MET A 203 14.73 -18.43 1.68
N ILE A 204 14.15 -17.51 2.45
CA ILE A 204 13.47 -16.34 1.88
C ILE A 204 14.47 -15.48 1.08
N ARG A 205 15.69 -15.27 1.59
CA ARG A 205 16.73 -14.52 0.88
C ARG A 205 17.08 -15.17 -0.45
N GLU A 206 17.18 -16.49 -0.52
CA GLU A 206 17.42 -17.20 -1.78
C GLU A 206 16.33 -16.91 -2.81
N LEU A 207 15.05 -16.83 -2.40
CA LEU A 207 13.96 -16.37 -3.29
C LEU A 207 14.19 -14.93 -3.79
N PHE A 208 14.72 -14.04 -2.96
CA PHE A 208 15.07 -12.66 -3.36
C PHE A 208 16.26 -12.60 -4.32
N ASP A 209 17.25 -13.45 -4.13
CA ASP A 209 18.41 -13.53 -5.00
C ASP A 209 18.01 -14.03 -6.40
N LEU A 210 17.09 -15.01 -6.49
CA LEU A 210 16.54 -15.50 -7.75
C LEU A 210 15.79 -14.41 -8.53
N GLU A 211 14.92 -13.63 -7.89
CA GLU A 211 14.21 -12.53 -8.58
C GLU A 211 15.16 -11.41 -8.98
N THR A 212 16.19 -11.13 -8.18
CA THR A 212 17.21 -10.14 -8.53
C THR A 212 17.94 -10.56 -9.81
N ARG A 213 18.30 -11.85 -9.93
CA ARG A 213 18.90 -12.41 -11.13
C ARG A 213 17.97 -12.33 -12.35
N ALA A 214 16.67 -12.57 -12.15
CA ALA A 214 15.66 -12.57 -13.22
C ALA A 214 15.02 -11.20 -13.50
N LYS A 215 15.52 -10.12 -12.90
CA LYS A 215 14.89 -8.79 -12.94
C LYS A 215 14.63 -8.26 -14.36
N ARG A 216 15.48 -8.60 -15.32
CA ARG A 216 15.38 -8.18 -16.73
C ARG A 216 14.94 -9.29 -17.68
N TRP A 217 14.56 -10.45 -17.16
CA TRP A 217 14.11 -11.58 -17.96
C TRP A 217 12.66 -11.38 -18.39
N THR A 218 12.27 -12.04 -19.48
CA THR A 218 10.86 -12.09 -19.90
C THR A 218 10.01 -12.83 -18.87
N THR A 219 8.70 -12.64 -18.96
CA THR A 219 7.72 -13.32 -18.10
C THR A 219 7.87 -14.84 -18.15
N GLU A 220 8.11 -15.41 -19.33
CA GLU A 220 8.25 -16.85 -19.57
C GLU A 220 9.56 -17.38 -18.98
N GLN A 221 10.67 -16.68 -19.22
CA GLN A 221 11.98 -17.04 -18.67
C GLN A 221 11.97 -16.99 -17.14
N ARG A 222 11.32 -15.96 -16.58
CA ARG A 222 11.18 -15.81 -15.12
C ARG A 222 10.30 -16.92 -14.55
N LEU A 223 9.21 -17.28 -15.22
CA LEU A 223 8.35 -18.39 -14.79
C LEU A 223 9.09 -19.73 -14.80
N GLU A 224 9.86 -20.02 -15.85
CA GLU A 224 10.65 -21.25 -15.93
C GLU A 224 11.69 -21.33 -14.79
N LEU A 225 12.36 -20.20 -14.48
CA LEU A 225 13.26 -20.11 -13.34
C LEU A 225 12.53 -20.43 -12.02
N ARG A 226 11.36 -19.85 -11.83
CA ARG A 226 10.59 -20.03 -10.60
C ARG A 226 10.12 -21.47 -10.44
N ARG A 227 9.71 -22.13 -11.52
CA ARG A 227 9.30 -23.55 -11.55
C ARG A 227 10.46 -24.52 -11.30
N THR A 228 11.67 -24.17 -11.73
CA THR A 228 12.84 -25.05 -11.61
C THR A 228 13.60 -24.84 -10.30
N GLU A 229 13.74 -23.60 -9.84
CA GLU A 229 14.56 -23.24 -8.68
C GLU A 229 13.74 -22.75 -7.49
N SER A 230 12.82 -21.78 -7.66
CA SER A 230 12.05 -21.22 -6.53
C SER A 230 11.16 -22.27 -5.86
N THR A 231 10.54 -23.17 -6.62
CA THR A 231 9.72 -24.27 -6.08
C THR A 231 10.50 -25.21 -5.18
N ARG A 232 11.80 -25.43 -5.43
CA ARG A 232 12.65 -26.27 -4.56
C ARG A 232 12.89 -25.60 -3.22
N ILE A 233 13.18 -24.29 -3.24
CA ILE A 233 13.34 -23.49 -2.02
C ILE A 233 12.02 -23.45 -1.24
N LEU A 234 10.89 -23.25 -1.91
CA LEU A 234 9.57 -23.29 -1.28
C LEU A 234 9.28 -24.66 -0.70
N GLN A 235 9.65 -25.75 -1.36
CA GLN A 235 9.50 -27.09 -0.82
C GLN A 235 10.32 -27.27 0.47
N SER A 236 11.60 -26.91 0.46
CA SER A 236 12.45 -26.99 1.66
C SER A 236 11.92 -26.10 2.80
N LEU A 237 11.42 -24.91 2.47
CA LEU A 237 10.78 -24.04 3.44
C LEU A 237 9.51 -24.68 4.01
N ARG A 238 8.69 -25.31 3.17
CA ARG A 238 7.47 -25.99 3.63
C ARG A 238 7.79 -27.16 4.55
N GLU A 239 8.73 -28.00 4.16
CA GLU A 239 9.21 -29.13 4.96
C GLU A 239 9.75 -28.66 6.31
N TYR A 240 10.49 -27.54 6.33
CA TYR A 240 10.97 -26.95 7.57
C TYR A 240 9.83 -26.45 8.46
N LEU A 241 8.87 -25.72 7.89
CA LEU A 241 7.73 -25.14 8.62
C LEU A 241 6.70 -26.17 9.07
N ASP A 242 6.61 -27.33 8.42
CA ASP A 242 5.75 -28.45 8.82
C ASP A 242 6.49 -29.50 9.65
N GLY A 243 7.82 -29.40 9.75
CA GLY A 243 8.66 -30.37 10.42
C GLY A 243 8.67 -30.26 11.94
N PRO A 244 9.38 -31.21 12.60
CA PRO A 244 9.48 -31.28 14.06
C PRO A 244 10.07 -30.01 14.71
N ALA A 245 10.85 -29.24 13.95
CA ALA A 245 11.45 -27.99 14.38
C ALA A 245 10.39 -26.96 14.80
N THR A 246 9.20 -27.00 14.21
CA THR A 246 8.10 -26.06 14.47
C THR A 246 6.87 -26.70 15.14
N GLU A 247 6.85 -28.02 15.27
CA GLU A 247 5.72 -28.78 15.81
C GLU A 247 5.44 -28.50 17.29
N ARG A 248 6.49 -28.16 18.07
CA ARG A 248 6.40 -27.90 19.51
C ARG A 248 6.25 -26.43 19.87
N LEU A 249 5.95 -25.57 18.90
CA LEU A 249 5.80 -24.14 19.16
C LEU A 249 4.56 -23.88 20.01
N LEU A 250 4.72 -23.03 21.03
CA LEU A 250 3.59 -22.54 21.80
C LEU A 250 2.66 -21.74 20.85
N PRO A 251 1.35 -22.03 20.80
CA PRO A 251 0.44 -21.44 19.81
C PRO A 251 0.39 -19.91 19.77
N LYS A 252 0.77 -19.25 20.87
CA LYS A 252 0.80 -17.79 21.02
C LYS A 252 2.21 -17.18 21.04
N SER A 253 3.23 -17.95 20.66
CA SER A 253 4.56 -17.39 20.44
C SER A 253 4.60 -16.55 19.17
N ASP A 254 5.45 -15.52 19.17
CA ASP A 254 5.71 -14.67 17.99
C ASP A 254 6.21 -15.50 16.78
N LEU A 255 7.00 -16.55 17.02
CA LEU A 255 7.38 -17.51 15.99
C LEU A 255 6.18 -18.32 15.45
N ALA A 256 5.29 -18.81 16.32
CA ALA A 256 4.08 -19.52 15.86
C ALA A 256 3.19 -18.61 15.00
N GLU A 257 3.07 -17.33 15.35
CA GLU A 257 2.35 -16.34 14.53
C GLU A 257 3.01 -16.13 13.16
N ALA A 258 4.35 -16.05 13.09
CA ALA A 258 5.09 -15.94 11.83
C ALA A 258 4.93 -17.19 10.95
N VAL A 259 5.04 -18.38 11.54
CA VAL A 259 4.84 -19.67 10.86
C VAL A 259 3.41 -19.78 10.33
N ASN A 260 2.41 -19.52 11.17
CA ASN A 260 1.00 -19.58 10.78
C ASN A 260 0.67 -18.55 9.69
N TYR A 261 1.29 -17.37 9.72
CA TYR A 261 1.14 -16.40 8.64
C TYR A 261 1.58 -16.98 7.29
N VAL A 262 2.73 -17.64 7.22
CA VAL A 262 3.19 -18.27 5.97
C VAL A 262 2.28 -19.43 5.57
N LYS A 263 1.93 -20.32 6.50
CA LYS A 263 1.08 -21.49 6.21
C LYS A 263 -0.30 -21.09 5.70
N ASN A 264 -0.95 -20.15 6.37
CA ASN A 264 -2.30 -19.70 6.02
C ASN A 264 -2.37 -18.97 4.67
N ASN A 265 -1.24 -18.51 4.16
CA ASN A 265 -1.17 -17.75 2.91
C ASN A 265 -0.28 -18.45 1.87
N TRP A 266 0.00 -19.74 2.05
CA TRP A 266 0.97 -20.49 1.26
C TRP A 266 0.67 -20.45 -0.25
N GLU A 267 -0.60 -20.66 -0.62
CA GLU A 267 -1.03 -20.64 -2.02
C GLU A 267 -0.80 -19.26 -2.64
N ALA A 268 -1.25 -18.19 -1.98
CA ALA A 268 -1.05 -16.82 -2.43
C ALA A 268 0.44 -16.40 -2.45
N LEU A 269 1.25 -16.92 -1.51
CA LEU A 269 2.70 -16.70 -1.47
C LEU A 269 3.43 -17.47 -2.57
N SER A 270 2.87 -18.57 -3.06
CA SER A 270 3.49 -19.44 -4.07
C SER A 270 2.99 -19.16 -5.49
N LEU A 271 2.00 -18.28 -5.65
CA LEU A 271 1.34 -17.98 -6.92
C LEU A 271 2.31 -17.58 -8.04
N PHE A 272 3.38 -16.86 -7.70
CA PHE A 272 4.42 -16.41 -8.64
C PHE A 272 5.12 -17.58 -9.36
N THR A 273 5.10 -18.79 -8.79
CA THR A 273 5.66 -20.01 -9.41
C THR A 273 4.74 -20.66 -10.44
N VAL A 274 3.46 -20.27 -10.45
CA VAL A 274 2.43 -20.80 -11.35
C VAL A 274 2.15 -19.83 -12.50
N ASP A 275 2.11 -18.52 -12.22
CA ASP A 275 1.96 -17.45 -13.23
C ASP A 275 3.17 -16.50 -13.20
N GLY A 276 3.80 -16.30 -14.37
CA GLY A 276 5.02 -15.49 -14.51
C GLY A 276 4.80 -13.99 -14.35
N ARG A 277 3.56 -13.52 -14.54
CA ARG A 277 3.16 -12.12 -14.38
C ARG A 277 3.07 -11.77 -12.90
N ALA A 278 2.55 -12.68 -12.08
CA ALA A 278 2.46 -12.49 -10.64
C ALA A 278 3.85 -12.19 -10.04
N VAL A 279 3.87 -11.25 -9.11
CA VAL A 279 5.06 -10.92 -8.31
C VAL A 279 4.94 -11.47 -6.90
N ARG A 280 6.07 -11.50 -6.19
CA ARG A 280 6.21 -12.09 -4.85
C ARG A 280 6.53 -11.05 -3.77
#